data_AF-Q5SBJ0-F1
#
_entry.id   AF-Q5SBJ0-F1
#
_cell.length_a   1.000
_cell.length_b   1.000
_cell.length_c   1.000
_cell.angle_alpha   90.00
_cell.angle_beta   90.00
_cell.angle_gamma   90.00
#
_symmetry.space_group_name_H-M   'P 1'
#
loop_
_entity.id
_entity.type
_entity.pdbx_description
1 polymer ?
#
loop_
_entity_poly.entity_id
_entity_poly.type
_entity_poly.pdbx_seq_one_letter_code
_entity_poly.pdbx_strand_id
1 'polypeptide(L)'
;IDLVIWGHEHECKIAPTKNEQQLFYVSQPGSSVVTSLSPGEAVKKHVGLLRIKGRKMNMQKIPLNTVRQFFMEDVVLADHPEIFNPDDPKVTQAIQSFCLEKIKEMLENAERERLGNSQQPEKPLIRLRVDYSGGFEPFSVLRFSQKFVDRVANPKDVIHFFRHREQKEKTGEEINFGKLITKPSEGTTLRVEDLVKQYFQTAEKNVQLSLLTERGMGEAVQEFVDKEEKDAIEELVKYQLEKTQRFLKERHIDALEEKIDEEVRRFRESRQKNTNEEDDEVREAMTRARALRFQSEESASAFSAD
;
A
#
# COMPACT_ATOMS: atom_id res chain seq x y z
N ILE A 1 2.07 -7.96 47.05
CA ILE A 1 1.75 -8.54 45.72
C ILE A 1 2.92 -9.44 45.38
N ASP A 2 2.68 -10.71 45.07
CA ASP A 2 3.76 -11.68 44.78
C ASP A 2 3.84 -12.03 43.28
N LEU A 3 2.70 -12.04 42.59
CA LEU A 3 2.57 -12.30 41.15
C LEU A 3 1.56 -11.34 40.54
N VAL A 4 1.91 -10.74 39.40
CA VAL A 4 1.05 -9.88 38.57
C VAL A 4 0.80 -10.59 37.26
N ILE A 5 -0.47 -10.69 36.87
CA ILE A 5 -0.88 -11.14 35.54
C ILE A 5 -1.17 -9.91 34.69
N TRP A 6 -0.34 -9.67 33.67
CA TRP A 6 -0.45 -8.53 32.77
C TRP A 6 -1.19 -8.95 31.50
N GLY A 7 -2.46 -8.57 31.38
CA GLY A 7 -3.37 -9.13 30.35
C GLY A 7 -3.67 -8.24 29.15
N HIS A 8 -3.20 -6.99 29.12
CA HIS A 8 -3.49 -6.07 28.01
C HIS A 8 -2.63 -6.32 26.77
N GLU A 9 -1.36 -6.68 26.97
CA GLU A 9 -0.38 -6.84 25.90
C GLU A 9 -0.52 -8.21 25.22
N HIS A 10 -0.49 -8.22 23.88
CA HIS A 10 -0.75 -9.45 23.11
C HIS A 10 0.50 -10.31 22.89
N GLU A 11 1.69 -9.76 23.13
CA GLU A 11 2.95 -10.48 23.07
C GLU A 11 3.04 -11.51 24.20
N CYS A 12 3.34 -12.76 23.85
CA CYS A 12 3.35 -13.86 24.82
C CYS A 12 4.67 -13.92 25.60
N LYS A 13 4.70 -13.28 26.78
CA LYS A 13 5.78 -13.38 27.79
C LYS A 13 5.27 -14.09 29.05
N ILE A 14 4.78 -15.31 28.85
CA ILE A 14 4.03 -16.04 29.89
C ILE A 14 4.91 -16.56 31.05
N ALA A 15 6.20 -16.80 30.79
CA ALA A 15 7.14 -17.22 31.82
C ALA A 15 7.32 -16.08 32.84
N PRO A 16 7.06 -16.28 34.15
CA PRO A 16 7.15 -15.21 35.11
C PRO A 16 8.56 -14.64 35.21
N THR A 17 8.70 -13.33 35.05
CA THR A 17 9.96 -12.59 35.23
C THR A 17 9.89 -11.77 36.52
N LYS A 18 11.00 -11.69 37.26
CA LYS A 18 11.02 -10.96 38.53
C LYS A 18 11.27 -9.47 38.25
N ASN A 19 10.45 -8.60 38.82
CA ASN A 19 10.73 -7.16 38.84
C ASN A 19 11.85 -6.88 39.86
N GLU A 20 12.91 -6.20 39.45
CA GLU A 20 14.10 -6.01 40.29
C GLU A 20 13.85 -5.06 41.48
N GLN A 21 12.99 -4.06 41.32
CA GLN A 21 12.74 -3.05 42.35
C GLN A 21 11.68 -3.50 43.36
N GLN A 22 10.57 -4.05 42.88
CA GLN A 22 9.41 -4.42 43.70
C GLN A 22 9.38 -5.91 44.06
N LEU A 23 10.28 -6.72 43.49
CA LEU A 23 10.54 -8.14 43.81
C LEU A 23 9.37 -9.12 43.57
N PHE A 24 8.21 -8.67 43.07
CA PHE A 24 7.16 -9.55 42.58
C PHE A 24 7.50 -10.10 41.19
N TYR A 25 6.78 -11.15 40.79
CA TYR A 25 6.84 -11.69 39.44
C TYR A 25 5.78 -11.06 38.54
N VAL A 26 6.12 -10.82 37.28
CA VAL A 26 5.18 -10.44 36.23
C VAL A 26 5.10 -11.59 35.24
N SER A 27 3.89 -12.07 34.97
CA SER A 27 3.61 -12.95 33.84
C SER A 27 2.68 -12.21 32.90
N GLN A 28 3.04 -12.17 31.62
CA GLN A 28 2.23 -11.56 30.56
C GLN A 28 1.80 -12.68 29.60
N PRO A 29 0.68 -13.37 29.89
CA PRO A 29 0.07 -14.24 28.90
C PRO A 29 -0.22 -13.45 27.63
N GLY A 30 0.11 -14.02 26.48
CA GLY A 30 -0.27 -13.40 25.21
C GLY A 30 -1.74 -13.61 24.91
N SER A 31 -2.21 -12.97 23.83
CA SER A 31 -3.51 -13.27 23.25
C SER A 31 -3.61 -14.72 22.77
N SER A 32 -4.83 -15.24 22.64
CA SER A 32 -5.09 -16.55 22.02
C SER A 32 -5.35 -16.47 20.50
N VAL A 33 -5.21 -15.29 19.91
CA VAL A 33 -5.43 -15.02 18.48
C VAL A 33 -4.55 -13.85 18.05
N VAL A 34 -4.11 -13.86 16.79
CA VAL A 34 -3.40 -12.74 16.19
C VAL A 34 -4.42 -11.68 15.75
N THR A 35 -4.39 -10.50 16.36
CA THR A 35 -5.30 -9.37 16.04
C THR A 35 -4.64 -8.30 15.19
N SER A 36 -3.31 -8.20 15.24
CA SER A 36 -2.49 -7.28 14.46
C SER A 36 -1.25 -8.02 13.92
N LEU A 37 -0.81 -7.69 12.71
CA LEU A 37 0.38 -8.26 12.08
C LEU A 37 1.64 -7.53 12.58
N SER A 38 1.91 -7.63 13.89
CA SER A 38 3.04 -6.98 14.56
C SER A 38 4.04 -8.00 15.11
N PRO A 39 5.32 -7.62 15.33
CA PRO A 39 6.36 -8.56 15.77
C PRO A 39 6.02 -9.27 17.09
N GLY A 40 5.41 -8.55 18.05
CA GLY A 40 5.00 -9.13 19.33
C GLY A 40 3.92 -10.21 19.17
N GLU A 41 3.07 -10.10 18.15
CA GLU A 41 2.03 -11.09 17.89
C GLU A 41 2.52 -12.36 17.18
N ALA A 42 3.69 -12.31 16.52
CA ALA A 42 4.34 -13.47 15.90
C ALA A 42 4.90 -14.47 16.93
N VAL A 43 5.09 -14.04 18.19
CA VAL A 43 5.55 -14.93 19.27
C VAL A 43 4.53 -16.04 19.49
N LYS A 44 4.98 -17.31 19.51
CA LYS A 44 4.13 -18.49 19.71
C LYS A 44 3.25 -18.35 20.96
N LYS A 45 1.94 -18.51 20.78
CA LYS A 45 0.95 -18.32 21.85
C LYS A 45 0.93 -19.51 22.82
N HIS A 46 0.79 -19.19 24.10
CA HIS A 46 0.75 -20.17 25.19
C HIS A 46 -0.33 -19.79 26.21
N VAL A 47 -0.82 -20.79 26.92
CA VAL A 47 -1.53 -20.62 28.19
C VAL A 47 -0.64 -21.10 29.34
N GLY A 48 -0.97 -20.69 30.56
CA GLY A 48 -0.17 -20.92 31.75
C GLY A 48 -0.90 -21.80 32.75
N LEU A 49 -0.27 -22.89 33.19
CA LEU A 49 -0.73 -23.67 34.32
C LEU A 49 -0.01 -23.19 35.58
N LEU A 50 -0.70 -22.35 36.34
CA LEU A 50 -0.22 -21.78 37.60
C LEU A 50 -0.52 -22.73 38.76
N ARG A 51 0.50 -23.08 39.54
CA ARG A 51 0.38 -23.86 40.78
C ARG A 51 0.84 -23.01 41.95
N ILE A 52 0.01 -22.91 42.99
CA ILE A 52 0.33 -22.16 44.21
C ILE A 52 0.26 -23.12 45.40
N LYS A 53 1.31 -23.12 46.23
CA LYS A 53 1.36 -23.87 47.49
C LYS A 53 1.89 -22.96 48.60
N GLY A 54 1.01 -22.59 49.53
CA GLY A 54 1.31 -21.58 50.55
C GLY A 54 1.66 -20.24 49.88
N ARG A 55 2.88 -19.75 50.10
CA ARG A 55 3.41 -18.50 49.51
C ARG A 55 4.39 -18.72 48.35
N LYS A 56 4.44 -19.92 47.79
CA LYS A 56 5.29 -20.25 46.65
C LYS A 56 4.43 -20.53 45.43
N MET A 57 4.90 -20.13 44.26
CA MET A 57 4.22 -20.36 42.98
C MET A 57 5.16 -21.00 41.95
N ASN A 58 4.57 -21.68 40.97
CA ASN A 58 5.26 -22.18 39.79
C ASN A 58 4.32 -22.07 38.58
N MET A 59 4.85 -21.63 37.43
CA MET A 59 4.10 -21.46 36.19
C MET A 59 4.66 -22.40 35.12
N GLN A 60 3.85 -23.34 34.65
CA GLN A 60 4.17 -24.19 33.50
C GLN A 60 3.52 -23.61 32.23
N LYS A 61 4.32 -23.32 31.20
CA LYS A 61 3.80 -22.89 29.89
C LYS A 61 3.26 -24.08 29.09
N ILE A 62 2.12 -23.89 28.43
CA ILE A 62 1.47 -24.89 27.57
C ILE A 62 1.19 -24.22 26.21
N PRO A 63 1.75 -24.71 25.10
CA PRO A 63 1.54 -24.12 23.78
C PRO A 63 0.10 -24.33 23.30
N LEU A 64 -0.48 -23.32 22.66
CA LEU A 64 -1.77 -23.44 22.00
C LEU A 64 -1.57 -24.02 20.59
N ASN A 65 -2.12 -25.20 20.33
CA ASN A 65 -1.94 -25.92 19.07
C ASN A 65 -2.96 -25.55 17.99
N THR A 66 -4.04 -24.84 18.32
CA THR A 66 -5.12 -24.47 17.38
C THR A 66 -4.98 -23.05 16.82
N VAL A 67 -3.99 -22.29 17.29
CA VAL A 67 -3.77 -20.91 16.83
C VAL A 67 -3.21 -20.94 15.41
N ARG A 68 -3.83 -20.15 14.52
CA ARG A 68 -3.34 -19.96 13.15
C ARG A 68 -1.92 -19.43 13.19
N GLN A 69 -1.02 -20.08 12.44
CA GLN A 69 0.39 -19.67 12.37
C GLN A 69 0.52 -18.24 11.84
N PHE A 70 1.50 -17.52 12.35
CA PHE A 70 1.86 -16.19 11.87
C PHE A 70 3.38 -16.09 11.74
N PHE A 71 3.85 -15.93 10.51
CA PHE A 71 5.26 -15.70 10.19
C PHE A 71 5.47 -14.27 9.74
N MET A 72 6.56 -13.68 10.21
CA MET A 72 6.90 -12.29 9.94
C MET A 72 8.41 -12.16 9.77
N GLU A 73 8.82 -11.49 8.70
CA GLU A 73 10.21 -11.17 8.42
C GLU A 73 10.35 -9.71 8.00
N ASP A 74 11.46 -9.09 8.40
CA ASP A 74 11.86 -7.76 8.00
C ASP A 74 13.02 -7.87 7.01
N VAL A 75 12.97 -7.13 5.91
CA VAL A 75 14.00 -7.04 4.87
C VAL A 75 14.37 -5.58 4.70
N VAL A 76 15.66 -5.28 4.75
CA VAL A 76 16.19 -3.94 4.47
C VAL A 76 16.92 -3.99 3.13
N LEU A 77 16.40 -3.29 2.12
CA LEU A 77 16.98 -3.35 0.77
C LEU A 77 18.39 -2.75 0.73
N ALA A 78 18.65 -1.71 1.52
CA ALA A 78 19.95 -1.05 1.62
C ALA A 78 21.06 -1.93 2.20
N ASP A 79 20.72 -2.99 2.95
CA ASP A 79 21.68 -3.91 3.56
C ASP A 79 22.27 -4.92 2.55
N HIS A 80 21.72 -4.95 1.32
CA HIS A 80 22.10 -5.89 0.27
C HIS A 80 22.49 -5.20 -1.05
N PRO A 81 23.50 -4.31 -1.06
CA PRO A 81 23.93 -3.58 -2.26
C PRO A 81 24.48 -4.49 -3.37
N GLU A 82 24.91 -5.71 -3.04
CA GLU A 82 25.35 -6.72 -3.98
C GLU A 82 24.19 -7.37 -4.77
N ILE A 83 22.96 -7.27 -4.25
CA ILE A 83 21.75 -7.84 -4.86
C ILE A 83 20.88 -6.74 -5.48
N PHE A 84 20.78 -5.59 -4.80
CA PHE A 84 19.89 -4.50 -5.19
C PHE A 84 20.69 -3.24 -5.49
N ASN A 85 20.70 -2.85 -6.76
CA ASN A 85 21.26 -1.58 -7.21
C ASN A 85 20.12 -0.60 -7.52
N PRO A 86 19.95 0.51 -6.77
CA PRO A 86 18.92 1.51 -7.04
C PRO A 86 18.96 2.09 -8.47
N ASP A 87 20.15 2.17 -9.07
CA ASP A 87 20.33 2.76 -10.40
C ASP A 87 20.02 1.78 -11.55
N ASP A 88 19.75 0.49 -11.25
CA ASP A 88 19.41 -0.51 -12.25
C ASP A 88 17.91 -0.46 -12.59
N PRO A 89 17.52 -0.22 -13.86
CA PRO A 89 16.12 -0.24 -14.29
C PRO A 89 15.37 -1.56 -14.00
N LYS A 90 16.10 -2.68 -13.80
CA LYS A 90 15.51 -3.98 -13.48
C LYS A 90 15.49 -4.31 -11.99
N VAL A 91 15.95 -3.42 -11.11
CA VAL A 91 16.04 -3.67 -9.67
C VAL A 91 14.68 -4.02 -9.06
N THR A 92 13.61 -3.37 -9.49
CA THR A 92 12.25 -3.63 -9.01
C THR A 92 11.82 -5.08 -9.28
N GLN A 93 12.21 -5.64 -10.43
CA GLN A 93 11.94 -7.05 -10.76
C GLN A 93 12.78 -8.00 -9.88
N ALA A 94 14.03 -7.63 -9.57
CA ALA A 94 14.90 -8.39 -8.68
C ALA A 94 14.35 -8.38 -7.24
N ILE A 95 13.95 -7.22 -6.71
CA ILE A 95 13.31 -7.07 -5.40
C ILE A 95 12.02 -7.90 -5.34
N GLN A 96 11.18 -7.83 -6.39
CA GLN A 96 9.96 -8.62 -6.46
C GLN A 96 10.26 -10.12 -6.42
N SER A 97 11.26 -10.58 -7.15
CA SER A 97 11.67 -11.99 -7.17
C SER A 97 12.21 -12.44 -5.81
N PHE A 98 13.01 -11.61 -5.15
CA PHE A 98 13.50 -11.87 -3.80
C PHE A 98 12.36 -11.98 -2.78
N CYS A 99 11.40 -11.05 -2.82
CA CYS A 99 10.22 -11.09 -1.94
C CYS A 99 9.38 -12.36 -2.16
N LEU A 100 9.26 -12.83 -3.42
CA LEU A 100 8.56 -14.08 -3.72
C LEU A 100 9.24 -15.27 -3.05
N GLU A 101 10.56 -15.38 -3.16
CA GLU A 101 11.30 -16.48 -2.55
C GLU A 101 11.21 -16.44 -1.02
N LYS A 102 11.29 -15.25 -0.41
CA LYS A 102 11.09 -15.10 1.05
C LYS A 102 9.72 -15.54 1.53
N ILE A 103 8.66 -15.22 0.78
CA ILE A 103 7.32 -15.67 1.14
C ILE A 103 7.15 -17.17 0.92
N LYS A 104 7.75 -17.75 -0.12
CA LYS A 104 7.78 -19.20 -0.32
C LYS A 104 8.48 -19.91 0.83
N GLU A 105 9.63 -19.41 1.27
CA GLU A 105 10.38 -19.94 2.42
C GLU A 105 9.50 -19.96 3.68
N MET A 106 8.84 -18.84 4.00
CA MET A 106 7.91 -18.78 5.14
C MET A 106 6.72 -19.75 5.00
N LEU A 107 6.19 -19.93 3.80
CA LEU A 107 5.10 -20.89 3.53
C LEU A 107 5.55 -22.34 3.69
N GLU A 108 6.75 -22.69 3.22
CA GLU A 108 7.34 -24.02 3.40
C GLU A 108 7.61 -24.32 4.87
N ASN A 109 8.08 -23.33 5.63
CA ASN A 109 8.26 -23.44 7.07
C ASN A 109 6.91 -23.66 7.80
N ALA A 110 5.86 -22.93 7.40
CA ALA A 110 4.52 -23.12 7.93
C ALA A 110 4.01 -24.55 7.70
N GLU A 111 4.18 -25.07 6.49
CA GLU A 111 3.79 -26.43 6.12
C GLU A 111 4.56 -27.50 6.90
N ARG A 112 5.88 -27.31 7.06
CA ARG A 112 6.75 -28.20 7.83
C ARG A 112 6.32 -28.29 9.29
N GLU A 113 6.03 -27.15 9.93
CA GLU A 113 5.57 -27.10 11.32
C GLU A 113 4.18 -27.73 11.48
N ARG A 114 3.29 -27.54 10.51
CA ARG A 114 1.94 -28.10 10.51
C ARG A 114 1.93 -29.63 10.38
N LEU A 115 2.95 -30.23 9.75
CA LEU A 115 3.04 -31.69 9.61
C LEU A 115 3.00 -32.42 10.97
N GLY A 116 3.47 -31.76 12.05
CA GLY A 116 3.39 -32.27 13.42
C GLY A 116 2.14 -31.84 14.20
N ASN A 117 1.22 -31.08 13.61
CA ASN A 117 0.07 -30.48 14.29
C ASN A 117 -1.17 -30.36 13.39
N SER A 118 -1.97 -31.43 13.32
CA SER A 118 -3.19 -31.50 12.52
C SER A 118 -4.32 -30.55 12.96
N GLN A 119 -4.21 -29.96 14.15
CA GLN A 119 -5.21 -29.02 14.69
C GLN A 119 -4.96 -27.57 14.24
N GLN A 120 -3.82 -27.28 13.60
CA GLN A 120 -3.55 -25.95 13.09
C GLN A 120 -4.35 -25.66 11.82
N PRO A 121 -4.97 -24.47 11.71
CA PRO A 121 -5.59 -24.02 10.47
C PRO A 121 -4.59 -24.01 9.30
N GLU A 122 -5.04 -24.46 8.13
CA GLU A 122 -4.17 -24.71 6.97
C GLU A 122 -3.43 -23.46 6.46
N LYS A 123 -4.14 -22.35 6.26
CA LYS A 123 -3.58 -21.12 5.66
C LYS A 123 -2.86 -20.26 6.73
N PRO A 124 -1.54 -20.08 6.71
CA PRO A 124 -0.86 -19.20 7.66
C PRO A 124 -1.15 -17.71 7.39
N LEU A 125 -0.91 -16.88 8.40
CA LEU A 125 -0.72 -15.44 8.23
C LEU A 125 0.75 -15.18 7.90
N ILE A 126 1.03 -14.37 6.88
CA ILE A 126 2.39 -14.04 6.45
C ILE A 126 2.53 -12.53 6.36
N ARG A 127 3.62 -11.96 6.89
CA ARG A 127 3.93 -10.53 6.74
C ARG A 127 5.42 -10.35 6.43
N LEU A 128 5.72 -9.89 5.22
CA LEU A 128 7.07 -9.43 4.85
C LEU A 128 7.09 -7.91 4.92
N ARG A 129 7.91 -7.35 5.80
CA ARG A 129 8.14 -5.90 5.88
C ARG A 129 9.40 -5.55 5.09
N VAL A 130 9.26 -4.66 4.13
CA VAL A 130 10.37 -4.27 3.25
C VAL A 130 10.69 -2.80 3.50
N ASP A 131 11.87 -2.54 4.04
CA ASP A 131 12.45 -1.21 4.11
C ASP A 131 13.07 -0.85 2.75
N TYR A 132 12.44 0.09 2.05
CA TYR A 132 12.88 0.57 0.75
C TYR A 132 13.70 1.87 0.81
N SER A 133 14.23 2.20 1.99
CA SER A 133 15.22 3.28 2.14
C SER A 133 16.42 3.08 1.21
N GLY A 134 17.03 4.17 0.71
CA GLY A 134 18.19 4.10 -0.18
C GLY A 134 17.89 4.28 -1.67
N GLY A 135 16.68 4.71 -2.04
CA GLY A 135 16.34 5.06 -3.43
C GLY A 135 15.63 3.94 -4.21
N PHE A 136 15.10 2.93 -3.53
CA PHE A 136 14.27 1.90 -4.15
C PHE A 136 12.82 2.35 -4.25
N GLU A 137 12.10 1.80 -5.22
CA GLU A 137 10.67 2.05 -5.41
C GLU A 137 9.83 0.82 -5.02
N PRO A 138 8.70 1.00 -4.32
CA PRO A 138 7.79 -0.09 -4.02
C PRO A 138 7.05 -0.55 -5.29
N PHE A 139 6.63 -1.81 -5.32
CA PHE A 139 5.79 -2.37 -6.39
C PHE A 139 4.34 -2.59 -5.94
N SER A 140 3.44 -2.83 -6.90
CA SER A 140 2.02 -3.09 -6.64
C SER A 140 1.80 -4.35 -5.80
N VAL A 141 1.44 -4.15 -4.52
CA VAL A 141 1.12 -5.25 -3.58
C VAL A 141 -0.07 -6.07 -4.06
N LEU A 142 -1.07 -5.43 -4.68
CA LEU A 142 -2.28 -6.12 -5.14
C LEU A 142 -1.95 -7.24 -6.15
N ARG A 143 -1.16 -6.94 -7.18
CA ARG A 143 -0.74 -7.92 -8.19
C ARG A 143 0.17 -8.98 -7.60
N PHE A 144 1.08 -8.56 -6.71
CA PHE A 144 1.97 -9.48 -6.04
C PHE A 144 1.20 -10.52 -5.20
N SER A 145 0.23 -10.05 -4.42
CA SER A 145 -0.58 -10.84 -3.50
C SER A 145 -1.53 -11.82 -4.17
N GLN A 146 -1.95 -11.57 -5.42
CA GLN A 146 -2.80 -12.50 -6.18
C GLN A 146 -2.19 -13.91 -6.27
N LYS A 147 -0.86 -14.01 -6.30
CA LYS A 147 -0.12 -15.28 -6.34
C LYS A 147 -0.31 -16.17 -5.10
N PHE A 148 -0.83 -15.61 -4.00
CA PHE A 148 -0.91 -16.29 -2.70
C PHE A 148 -2.34 -16.40 -2.14
N VAL A 149 -3.36 -16.00 -2.89
CA VAL A 149 -4.77 -15.96 -2.42
C VAL A 149 -5.23 -17.28 -1.80
N ASP A 150 -4.85 -18.41 -2.38
CA ASP A 150 -5.22 -19.73 -1.86
C ASP A 150 -4.23 -20.33 -0.86
N ARG A 151 -3.10 -19.66 -0.63
CA ARG A 151 -2.02 -20.16 0.24
C ARG A 151 -1.92 -19.43 1.57
N VAL A 152 -2.41 -18.19 1.68
CA VAL A 152 -2.37 -17.38 2.91
C VAL A 152 -3.76 -16.99 3.39
N ALA A 153 -3.88 -16.66 4.67
CA ALA A 153 -5.12 -16.15 5.25
C ALA A 153 -5.29 -14.61 5.13
N ASN A 154 -4.22 -13.89 4.76
CA ASN A 154 -4.18 -12.43 4.68
C ASN A 154 -3.64 -11.93 3.33
N PRO A 155 -4.24 -12.29 2.18
CA PRO A 155 -3.70 -11.96 0.86
C PRO A 155 -3.49 -10.45 0.65
N LYS A 156 -4.37 -9.60 1.18
CA LYS A 156 -4.26 -8.14 1.01
C LYS A 156 -3.09 -7.51 1.77
N ASP A 157 -2.53 -8.21 2.77
CA ASP A 157 -1.58 -7.66 3.74
C ASP A 157 -0.28 -8.49 3.85
N VAL A 158 0.06 -9.24 2.80
CA VAL A 158 1.26 -10.10 2.81
C VAL A 158 2.56 -9.29 2.85
N ILE A 159 2.61 -8.14 2.17
CA ILE A 159 3.79 -7.27 2.11
C ILE A 159 3.47 -5.90 2.67
N HIS A 160 4.44 -5.31 3.34
CA HIS A 160 4.39 -3.93 3.80
C HIS A 160 5.67 -3.19 3.50
N PHE A 161 5.57 -2.22 2.61
CA PHE A 161 6.65 -1.29 2.33
C PHE A 161 6.65 -0.19 3.39
N PHE A 162 7.81 0.09 3.94
CA PHE A 162 8.02 1.23 4.82
C PHE A 162 9.39 1.84 4.54
N ARG A 163 9.60 3.08 4.97
CA ARG A 163 10.88 3.77 4.86
C ARG A 163 11.22 4.34 6.21
N HIS A 164 12.44 4.12 6.70
CA HIS A 164 12.90 4.83 7.87
C HIS A 164 13.08 6.31 7.54
N ARG A 165 12.52 7.20 8.38
CA ARG A 165 12.77 8.64 8.25
C ARG A 165 14.23 8.90 8.58
N GLU A 166 14.99 9.31 7.58
CA GLU A 166 16.25 10.01 7.79
C GLU A 166 15.95 11.25 8.68
N GLN A 167 16.68 11.41 9.79
CA GLN A 167 16.54 12.59 10.64
C GLN A 167 16.99 13.82 9.85
N LYS A 168 16.03 14.50 9.21
CA LYS A 168 16.27 15.82 8.66
C LYS A 168 16.30 16.86 9.76
N GLU A 169 17.42 17.57 9.86
CA GLU A 169 17.44 18.91 10.44
C GLU A 169 16.40 19.77 9.70
N LYS A 170 15.52 20.43 10.46
CA LYS A 170 14.44 21.24 9.92
C LYS A 170 15.01 22.51 9.29
N THR A 171 15.34 22.47 8.00
CA THR A 171 15.40 23.67 7.17
C THR A 171 14.19 23.69 6.26
N GLY A 172 13.35 24.72 6.43
CA GLY A 172 12.14 24.92 5.65
C GLY A 172 12.51 25.37 4.23
N GLU A 173 12.71 24.42 3.33
CA GLU A 173 12.89 24.69 1.91
C GLU A 173 11.62 24.35 1.13
N GLU A 174 11.16 25.32 0.33
CA GLU A 174 10.14 25.14 -0.69
C GLU A 174 10.59 24.10 -1.73
N ILE A 175 9.68 23.19 -2.09
CA ILE A 175 9.99 22.02 -2.93
C ILE A 175 10.33 22.49 -4.36
N ASN A 176 11.61 22.33 -4.74
CA ASN A 176 12.09 22.64 -6.09
C ASN A 176 11.80 21.48 -7.05
N PHE A 177 10.78 21.64 -7.91
CA PHE A 177 10.35 20.63 -8.89
C PHE A 177 11.45 20.17 -9.86
N GLY A 178 12.45 21.02 -10.17
CA GLY A 178 13.59 20.66 -11.01
C GLY A 178 14.51 19.58 -10.39
N LYS A 179 14.56 19.48 -9.05
CA LYS A 179 15.27 18.41 -8.35
C LYS A 179 14.46 17.12 -8.25
N LEU A 180 13.12 17.21 -8.24
CA LEU A 180 12.22 16.06 -8.11
C LEU A 180 12.31 15.10 -9.31
N ILE A 181 12.62 15.63 -10.50
CA ILE A 181 12.78 14.84 -11.74
C ILE A 181 14.11 14.07 -11.77
N THR A 182 15.14 14.54 -11.04
CA THR A 182 16.47 13.92 -11.02
C THR A 182 16.71 13.06 -9.78
N LYS A 183 16.05 13.35 -8.65
CA LYS A 183 15.94 12.49 -7.46
C LYS A 183 14.67 12.89 -6.70
N PRO A 184 13.77 11.95 -6.32
CA PRO A 184 12.64 12.29 -5.46
C PRO A 184 13.15 12.59 -4.03
N SER A 185 13.49 13.86 -3.80
CA SER A 185 13.60 14.46 -2.47
C SER A 185 12.22 14.97 -2.04
N GLU A 186 11.62 14.77 -0.86
CA GLU A 186 11.92 14.05 0.37
C GLU A 186 10.59 14.01 1.16
N GLY A 187 10.33 12.93 1.91
CA GLY A 187 9.66 13.03 3.22
C GLY A 187 8.12 13.04 3.27
N THR A 188 7.41 13.08 2.15
CA THR A 188 5.96 12.85 2.16
C THR A 188 5.67 11.80 1.11
N THR A 189 5.03 10.69 1.48
CA THR A 189 4.26 9.89 0.52
C THR A 189 3.12 10.78 0.03
N LEU A 190 3.45 11.76 -0.83
CA LEU A 190 2.46 12.56 -1.53
C LEU A 190 1.71 11.55 -2.38
N ARG A 191 0.39 11.48 -2.21
CA ARG A 191 -0.41 10.75 -3.20
C ARG A 191 -0.14 11.43 -4.54
N VAL A 192 -0.20 10.67 -5.63
CA VAL A 192 -0.04 11.21 -6.99
C VAL A 192 -0.97 12.42 -7.19
N GLU A 193 -2.18 12.35 -6.63
CA GLU A 193 -3.15 13.45 -6.53
C GLU A 193 -2.58 14.72 -5.87
N ASP A 194 -1.87 14.58 -4.75
CA ASP A 194 -1.27 15.69 -4.01
C ASP A 194 -0.13 16.34 -4.81
N LEU A 195 0.64 15.54 -5.54
CA LEU A 195 1.72 16.04 -6.38
C LEU A 195 1.18 16.82 -7.58
N VAL A 196 0.13 16.31 -8.23
CA VAL A 196 -0.57 17.00 -9.34
C VAL A 196 -1.15 18.32 -8.85
N LYS A 197 -1.83 18.31 -7.70
CA LYS A 197 -2.40 19.51 -7.08
C LYS A 197 -1.32 20.53 -6.74
N GLN A 198 -0.20 20.09 -6.15
CA GLN A 198 0.90 20.99 -5.81
C GLN A 198 1.60 21.56 -7.05
N TYR A 199 1.77 20.75 -8.10
CA TYR A 199 2.32 21.20 -9.38
C TYR A 199 1.49 22.35 -9.96
N PHE A 200 0.17 22.21 -10.06
CA PHE A 200 -0.69 23.26 -10.63
C PHE A 200 -0.89 24.48 -9.71
N GLN A 201 -0.70 24.32 -8.39
CA GLN A 201 -0.69 25.43 -7.43
C GLN A 201 0.58 26.28 -7.51
N THR A 202 1.74 25.66 -7.74
CA THR A 202 3.04 26.35 -7.86
C THR A 202 3.34 26.81 -9.30
N ALA A 203 2.69 26.22 -10.30
CA ALA A 203 2.89 26.57 -11.70
C ALA A 203 2.45 28.01 -12.02
N GLU A 204 3.15 28.64 -12.96
CA GLU A 204 2.79 29.96 -13.48
C GLU A 204 1.36 29.95 -14.05
N LYS A 205 0.65 31.08 -13.96
CA LYS A 205 -0.75 31.22 -14.44
C LYS A 205 -0.95 30.81 -15.91
N ASN A 206 0.12 30.83 -16.72
CA ASN A 206 0.10 30.47 -18.13
C ASN A 206 0.19 28.95 -18.39
N VAL A 207 0.50 28.14 -17.36
CA VAL A 207 0.65 26.67 -17.43
C VAL A 207 -0.54 25.96 -16.76
N GLN A 208 -1.53 26.71 -16.27
CA GLN A 208 -2.73 26.14 -15.68
C GLN A 208 -3.60 25.44 -16.74
N LEU A 209 -4.18 24.31 -16.35
CA LEU A 209 -5.12 23.57 -17.20
C LEU A 209 -6.32 24.47 -17.55
N SER A 210 -6.65 24.61 -18.84
CA SER A 210 -7.78 25.42 -19.29
C SER A 210 -9.09 24.63 -19.36
N LEU A 211 -9.00 23.36 -19.78
CA LEU A 211 -10.12 22.46 -19.99
C LEU A 211 -10.34 21.49 -18.82
N LEU A 212 -9.25 20.95 -18.27
CA LEU A 212 -9.28 19.92 -17.23
C LEU A 212 -9.23 20.54 -15.83
N THR A 213 -9.89 19.89 -14.88
CA THR A 213 -9.78 20.19 -13.46
C THR A 213 -8.53 19.49 -12.89
N GLU A 214 -7.92 20.08 -11.87
CA GLU A 214 -6.75 19.49 -11.19
C GLU A 214 -7.10 18.15 -10.54
N ARG A 215 -8.34 18.03 -10.04
CA ARG A 215 -8.86 16.82 -9.41
C ARG A 215 -9.01 15.67 -10.41
N GLY A 216 -9.76 15.87 -11.49
CA GLY A 216 -9.89 14.84 -12.53
C GLY A 216 -8.55 14.42 -13.12
N MET A 217 -7.62 15.36 -13.32
CA MET A 217 -6.26 15.05 -13.75
C MET A 217 -5.50 14.21 -12.70
N GLY A 218 -5.61 14.55 -11.42
CA GLY A 218 -5.00 13.79 -10.33
C GLY A 218 -5.46 12.33 -10.31
N GLU A 219 -6.77 12.11 -10.45
CA GLU A 219 -7.36 10.76 -10.50
C GLU A 219 -6.90 9.97 -11.74
N ALA A 220 -6.81 10.61 -12.92
CA ALA A 220 -6.31 9.96 -14.12
C ALA A 220 -4.84 9.55 -14.04
N VAL A 221 -3.99 10.42 -13.48
CA VAL A 221 -2.58 10.11 -13.28
C VAL A 221 -2.43 9.01 -12.22
N GLN A 222 -3.26 9.02 -11.18
CA GLN A 222 -3.29 7.93 -10.21
C GLN A 222 -3.67 6.61 -10.88
N GLU A 223 -4.71 6.59 -11.71
CA GLU A 223 -5.14 5.37 -12.42
C GLU A 223 -4.06 4.85 -13.37
N PHE A 224 -3.36 5.77 -14.04
CA PHE A 224 -2.23 5.46 -14.91
C PHE A 224 -1.06 4.84 -14.13
N VAL A 225 -0.73 5.36 -12.94
CA VAL A 225 0.43 4.90 -12.14
C VAL A 225 0.08 3.65 -11.31
N ASP A 226 -0.98 3.71 -10.51
CA ASP A 226 -1.32 2.67 -9.54
C ASP A 226 -1.89 1.41 -10.22
N LYS A 227 -2.63 1.59 -11.31
CA LYS A 227 -3.33 0.50 -12.01
C LYS A 227 -2.73 0.17 -13.39
N GLU A 228 -1.72 0.93 -13.84
CA GLU A 228 -1.12 0.85 -15.18
C GLU A 228 -2.14 0.96 -16.31
N GLU A 229 -3.21 1.74 -16.12
CA GLU A 229 -4.14 2.05 -17.19
C GLU A 229 -3.54 3.12 -18.10
N LYS A 230 -2.79 2.67 -19.13
CA LYS A 230 -2.04 3.55 -20.04
C LYS A 230 -2.91 4.58 -20.75
N ASP A 231 -4.16 4.21 -21.02
CA ASP A 231 -5.12 5.03 -21.76
C ASP A 231 -5.92 5.96 -20.84
N ALA A 232 -5.73 5.91 -19.50
CA ALA A 232 -6.54 6.66 -18.53
C ALA A 232 -6.49 8.19 -18.75
N ILE A 233 -5.30 8.72 -19.02
CA ILE A 233 -5.11 10.17 -19.24
C ILE A 233 -5.69 10.57 -20.60
N GLU A 234 -5.41 9.80 -21.66
CA GLU A 234 -5.90 10.09 -23.00
C GLU A 234 -7.44 10.05 -23.07
N GLU A 235 -8.04 9.04 -22.46
CA GLU A 235 -9.49 8.87 -22.45
C GLU A 235 -10.19 9.95 -21.60
N LEU A 236 -9.61 10.35 -20.47
CA LEU A 236 -10.14 11.50 -19.71
C LEU A 236 -10.14 12.77 -20.56
N VAL A 237 -9.04 13.05 -21.28
CA VAL A 237 -8.93 14.23 -22.16
C VAL A 237 -10.01 14.18 -23.25
N LYS A 238 -10.17 13.03 -23.92
CA LYS A 238 -11.20 12.84 -24.96
C LYS A 238 -12.60 13.05 -24.42
N TYR A 239 -12.93 12.38 -23.32
CA TYR A 239 -14.25 12.47 -22.69
C TYR A 239 -14.59 13.92 -22.31
N GLN A 240 -13.65 14.63 -21.70
CA GLN A 240 -13.86 16.01 -21.27
C GLN A 240 -13.92 17.00 -22.44
N LEU A 241 -13.17 16.73 -23.52
CA LEU A 241 -13.26 17.48 -24.76
C LEU A 241 -14.63 17.30 -25.41
N GLU A 242 -15.13 16.07 -25.53
CA GLU A 242 -16.44 15.75 -26.11
C GLU A 242 -17.59 16.42 -25.33
N LYS A 243 -17.58 16.34 -24.00
CA LYS A 243 -18.58 17.01 -23.16
C LYS A 243 -18.55 18.52 -23.33
N THR A 244 -17.36 19.12 -23.34
CA THR A 244 -17.22 20.57 -23.51
C THR A 244 -17.69 21.01 -24.89
N GLN A 245 -17.34 20.26 -25.95
CA GLN A 245 -17.84 20.53 -27.30
C GLN A 245 -19.36 20.42 -27.40
N ARG A 246 -19.96 19.42 -26.74
CA ARG A 246 -21.42 19.25 -26.72
C ARG A 246 -22.10 20.43 -26.01
N PHE A 247 -21.58 20.83 -24.85
CA PHE A 247 -22.05 21.98 -24.10
C PHE A 247 -22.00 23.29 -24.93
N LEU A 248 -20.89 23.53 -25.64
CA LEU A 248 -20.75 24.71 -26.50
C LEU A 248 -21.73 24.70 -27.68
N LYS A 249 -21.98 23.52 -28.29
CA LYS A 249 -22.93 23.35 -29.38
C LYS A 249 -24.38 23.58 -28.94
N GLU A 250 -24.76 23.09 -27.77
CA GLU A 250 -26.11 23.24 -27.21
C GLU A 250 -26.44 24.69 -26.84
N ARG A 251 -25.44 25.46 -26.42
CA ARG A 251 -25.63 26.85 -25.99
C ARG A 251 -25.74 27.86 -27.15
N HIS A 252 -25.68 27.40 -28.42
CA HIS A 252 -25.75 28.23 -29.63
C HIS A 252 -24.94 29.53 -29.51
N ILE A 253 -23.66 29.41 -29.15
CA ILE A 253 -22.78 30.58 -29.04
C ILE A 253 -22.52 31.09 -30.46
N ASP A 254 -22.97 32.32 -30.75
CA ASP A 254 -22.53 33.06 -31.94
C ASP A 254 -21.01 33.09 -31.93
N ALA A 255 -20.41 32.47 -32.95
CA ALA A 255 -18.99 32.13 -33.07
C ALA A 255 -18.06 33.35 -33.10
N LEU A 256 -17.97 34.08 -32.01
CA LEU A 256 -16.88 35.00 -31.73
C LEU A 256 -15.84 34.20 -30.94
N GLU A 257 -14.68 34.00 -31.56
CA GLU A 257 -13.57 33.19 -31.04
C GLU A 257 -13.21 33.55 -29.58
N GLU A 258 -13.27 34.84 -29.22
CA GLU A 258 -13.01 35.34 -27.87
C GLU A 258 -14.01 34.87 -26.80
N LYS A 259 -15.26 34.54 -27.17
CA LYS A 259 -16.30 34.07 -26.22
C LYS A 259 -16.18 32.59 -25.91
N ILE A 260 -15.50 31.82 -26.75
CA ILE A 260 -15.35 30.37 -26.57
C ILE A 260 -14.46 30.09 -25.36
N ASP A 261 -13.34 30.79 -25.24
CA ASP A 261 -12.41 30.63 -24.13
C ASP A 261 -13.04 31.00 -22.77
N GLU A 262 -13.84 32.06 -22.73
CA GLU A 262 -14.57 32.45 -21.52
C GLU A 262 -15.58 31.38 -21.10
N GLU A 263 -16.27 30.79 -22.06
CA GLU A 263 -17.32 29.81 -21.78
C GLU A 263 -16.74 28.44 -21.38
N VAL A 264 -15.61 28.05 -21.96
CA VAL A 264 -14.84 26.86 -21.53
C VAL A 264 -14.38 27.03 -20.08
N ARG A 265 -13.88 28.22 -19.70
CA ARG A 265 -13.50 28.51 -18.31
C ARG A 265 -14.70 28.42 -17.37
N ARG A 266 -15.85 29.00 -17.74
CA ARG A 266 -17.08 28.89 -16.94
C ARG A 266 -17.54 27.44 -16.78
N PHE A 267 -17.46 26.64 -17.83
CA PHE A 267 -17.82 25.23 -17.79
C PHE A 267 -16.88 24.42 -16.87
N ARG A 268 -15.57 24.74 -16.88
CA ARG A 268 -14.60 24.19 -15.93
C ARG A 268 -14.91 24.59 -14.48
N GLU A 269 -15.18 25.86 -14.22
CA GLU A 269 -15.54 26.35 -12.88
C GLU A 269 -16.84 25.71 -12.35
N SER A 270 -17.80 25.46 -13.24
CA SER A 270 -19.04 24.74 -12.89
C SER A 270 -18.75 23.31 -12.42
N ARG A 271 -17.88 22.58 -13.12
CA ARG A 271 -17.47 21.22 -12.74
C ARG A 271 -16.72 21.20 -11.42
N GLN A 272 -15.82 22.17 -11.20
CA GLN A 272 -15.10 22.31 -9.94
C GLN A 272 -16.01 22.54 -8.72
N LYS A 273 -17.19 23.16 -8.92
CA LYS A 273 -18.21 23.33 -7.88
C LYS A 273 -19.07 22.07 -7.67
N ASN A 274 -19.35 21.32 -8.72
CA ASN A 274 -20.14 20.09 -8.69
C ASN A 274 -19.25 18.84 -8.62
N THR A 275 -18.61 18.64 -7.46
CA THR A 275 -17.65 17.53 -7.27
C THR A 275 -18.23 16.14 -7.53
N ASN A 276 -19.52 15.91 -7.24
CA ASN A 276 -20.13 14.59 -7.46
C ASN A 276 -20.29 14.29 -8.96
N GLU A 277 -20.67 15.28 -9.76
CA GLU A 277 -20.80 15.11 -11.21
C GLU A 277 -19.42 14.91 -11.85
N GLU A 278 -18.41 15.64 -11.37
CA GLU A 278 -17.02 15.46 -11.79
C GLU A 278 -16.52 14.03 -11.48
N ASP A 279 -16.78 13.52 -10.27
CA ASP A 279 -16.36 12.17 -9.87
C ASP A 279 -17.04 11.07 -10.72
N ASP A 280 -18.31 11.27 -11.08
CA ASP A 280 -19.04 10.35 -11.95
C ASP A 280 -18.52 10.39 -13.39
N GLU A 281 -18.19 11.57 -13.91
CA GLU A 281 -17.58 11.76 -15.23
C GLU A 281 -16.20 11.10 -15.31
N VAL A 282 -15.34 11.31 -14.30
CA VAL A 282 -14.01 10.69 -14.25
C VAL A 282 -14.15 9.18 -14.18
N ARG A 283 -15.06 8.66 -13.36
CA ARG A 283 -15.31 7.20 -13.27
C ARG A 283 -15.82 6.61 -14.59
N GLU A 284 -16.68 7.33 -15.31
CA GLU A 284 -17.15 6.90 -16.63
C GLU A 284 -16.00 6.86 -17.64
N ALA A 285 -15.15 7.90 -17.68
CA ALA A 285 -13.97 7.95 -18.52
C ALA A 285 -12.99 6.79 -18.22
N MET A 286 -12.73 6.50 -16.94
CA MET A 286 -11.90 5.35 -16.55
C MET A 286 -12.52 4.01 -16.96
N THR A 287 -13.84 3.90 -16.92
CA THR A 287 -14.54 2.67 -17.35
C THR A 287 -14.41 2.48 -18.86
N ARG A 288 -14.48 3.56 -19.65
CA ARG A 288 -14.23 3.53 -21.11
C ARG A 288 -12.79 3.15 -21.43
N ALA A 289 -11.81 3.72 -20.72
CA ALA A 289 -10.39 3.38 -20.89
C ALA A 289 -10.15 1.88 -20.71
N ARG A 290 -10.71 1.29 -19.64
CA ARG A 290 -10.63 -0.16 -19.40
C ARG A 290 -11.33 -0.97 -20.48
N ALA A 291 -12.47 -0.53 -20.99
CA ALA A 291 -13.20 -1.24 -22.04
C ALA A 291 -12.42 -1.27 -23.37
N LEU A 292 -11.74 -0.18 -23.73
CA LEU A 292 -10.87 -0.11 -24.91
C LEU A 292 -9.71 -1.10 -24.82
N ARG A 293 -9.16 -1.29 -23.62
CA ARG A 293 -8.14 -2.31 -23.36
C ARG A 293 -8.65 -3.73 -23.57
N PHE A 294 -9.85 -4.06 -23.09
CA PHE A 294 -10.43 -5.39 -23.32
C PHE A 294 -10.62 -5.68 -24.81
N GLN A 295 -11.04 -4.69 -25.59
CA GLN A 295 -11.20 -4.83 -27.05
C GLN A 295 -9.85 -4.96 -27.79
N SER A 296 -8.80 -4.27 -27.33
CA SER A 296 -7.46 -4.38 -27.91
C SER A 296 -6.78 -5.70 -27.57
N GLU A 297 -7.02 -6.24 -26.36
CA GLU A 297 -6.55 -7.57 -25.95
C GLU A 297 -7.30 -8.69 -26.71
N GLU A 298 -8.62 -8.59 -26.90
CA GLU A 298 -9.39 -9.55 -27.71
C GLU A 298 -8.95 -9.55 -29.18
N SER A 299 -8.77 -8.37 -29.79
CA SER A 299 -8.32 -8.26 -31.18
C SER A 299 -6.87 -8.73 -31.38
N ALA A 300 -5.97 -8.47 -30.44
CA ALA A 300 -4.60 -9.01 -30.48
C ALA A 300 -4.58 -10.54 -30.31
N SER A 301 -5.47 -11.09 -29.49
CA SER A 301 -5.61 -12.55 -29.32
C SER A 301 -6.19 -13.24 -30.56
N ALA A 302 -7.11 -12.59 -31.27
CA ALA A 302 -7.68 -13.10 -32.52
C ALA A 302 -6.65 -13.12 -33.67
N PHE A 303 -5.72 -12.16 -33.72
CA PHE A 303 -4.67 -12.10 -34.74
C PHE A 303 -3.49 -13.06 -34.50
N SER A 304 -3.32 -13.59 -33.27
CA SER A 304 -2.29 -14.59 -32.96
C SER A 304 -2.78 -16.04 -33.10
N ALA A 305 -4.05 -16.24 -33.48
CA ALA A 305 -4.68 -17.55 -33.66
C ALA A 305 -4.77 -18.01 -35.13
N ASP A 306 -4.24 -17.24 -36.08
CA ASP A 306 -4.10 -17.58 -37.51
C ASP A 306 -2.63 -17.81 -37.91
#